data_AF-A0A399ZVI7-F1
#
_entry.id   AF-A0A399ZVI7-F1
#
_cell.length_a   1.000
_cell.length_b   1.000
_cell.length_c   1.000
_cell.angle_alpha   90.00
_cell.angle_beta   90.00
_cell.angle_gamma   90.00
#
_symmetry.space_group_name_H-M   'P 1'
#
loop_
_entity.id
_entity.type
_entity.pdbx_description
1 polymer ?
#
loop_
_entity_poly.entity_id
_entity_poly.type
_entity_poly.pdbx_seq_one_letter_code
_entity_poly.pdbx_strand_id
1 'polypeptide(L)'
;MQGTTLPSRLWLALYRSLVAVTCSPLGLAAILVGNGIGAVAGLVYWYGGQLRASPWVLWPFIPDSPGSTFWVIPALALVVWRAPGWPLLTAFAAFGVIKYGLWTVVFWALYWAAGGPPHLESLAMTFTHLAMVVEGVVVVGLTRLTLPVA
;
A
#
# COMPACT_ATOMS: atom_id res chain seq x y z
N MET A 1 -36.06 -5.05 4.66
CA MET A 1 -34.78 -4.33 4.91
C MET A 1 -34.42 -3.59 3.64
N GLN A 2 -34.72 -2.29 3.56
CA GLN A 2 -34.37 -1.45 2.40
C GLN A 2 -32.85 -1.23 2.44
N GLY A 3 -32.13 -1.88 1.53
CA GLY A 3 -30.70 -1.67 1.36
C GLY A 3 -30.47 -0.25 0.84
N THR A 4 -29.77 0.57 1.63
CA THR A 4 -29.31 1.89 1.21
C THR A 4 -28.20 1.73 0.18
N THR A 5 -28.56 1.51 -1.09
CA THR A 5 -27.60 1.62 -2.18
C THR A 5 -27.31 3.10 -2.40
N LEU A 6 -26.17 3.58 -1.91
CA LEU A 6 -25.63 4.89 -2.27
C LEU A 6 -25.71 5.05 -3.82
N PRO A 7 -26.19 6.19 -4.35
CA PRO A 7 -26.44 6.34 -5.78
C PRO A 7 -25.16 6.07 -6.57
N SER A 8 -25.22 5.24 -7.62
CA SER A 8 -24.07 4.85 -8.45
C SER A 8 -23.22 6.03 -8.94
N ARG A 9 -23.83 7.21 -9.09
CA ARG A 9 -23.16 8.46 -9.48
C ARG A 9 -22.25 9.03 -8.39
N LEU A 10 -22.62 8.92 -7.11
CA LEU A 10 -21.82 9.42 -5.99
C LEU A 10 -20.54 8.60 -5.83
N TRP A 11 -20.65 7.27 -5.89
CA TRP A 11 -19.48 6.40 -5.82
C TRP A 11 -18.47 6.66 -6.93
N LEU A 12 -18.94 6.82 -8.16
CA LEU A 12 -18.09 7.14 -9.30
C LEU A 12 -17.42 8.52 -9.15
N ALA A 13 -18.14 9.51 -8.61
CA ALA A 13 -17.57 10.82 -8.35
C ALA A 13 -16.45 10.74 -7.30
N LEU A 14 -16.71 10.07 -6.17
CA LEU A 14 -15.73 9.89 -5.10
C LEU A 14 -14.48 9.14 -5.58
N TYR A 15 -14.66 8.04 -6.32
CA TYR A 15 -13.54 7.29 -6.87
C TYR A 15 -12.71 8.13 -7.86
N ARG A 16 -13.36 8.89 -8.74
CA ARG A 16 -12.65 9.78 -9.67
C ARG A 16 -11.89 10.89 -8.95
N SER A 17 -12.48 11.48 -7.91
CA SER A 17 -11.80 12.47 -7.07
C SER A 17 -10.59 11.86 -6.37
N LEU A 18 -10.71 10.66 -5.81
CA LEU A 18 -9.61 9.94 -5.18
C LEU A 18 -8.47 9.71 -6.19
N VAL A 19 -8.77 9.12 -7.34
CA VAL A 19 -7.78 8.90 -8.41
C VAL A 19 -7.14 10.23 -8.85
N ALA A 20 -7.91 11.30 -9.01
CA ALA A 20 -7.38 12.60 -9.41
C ALA A 20 -6.40 13.18 -8.38
N VAL A 21 -6.69 13.05 -7.09
CA VAL A 21 -5.80 13.48 -6.01
C VAL A 21 -4.55 12.61 -5.95
N THR A 22 -4.69 11.29 -5.93
CA THR A 22 -3.58 10.33 -5.89
C THR A 22 -2.66 10.48 -7.09
N CYS A 23 -3.21 10.65 -8.28
CA CYS A 23 -2.45 10.81 -9.52
C CYS A 23 -2.05 12.26 -9.83
N SER A 24 -2.34 13.23 -8.96
CA SER A 24 -1.81 14.58 -9.09
C SER A 24 -0.29 14.59 -8.86
N PRO A 25 0.47 15.56 -9.39
CA PRO A 25 1.92 15.63 -9.17
C PRO A 25 2.29 15.63 -7.67
N LEU A 26 1.50 16.35 -6.85
CA LEU A 26 1.69 16.40 -5.41
C LEU A 26 1.33 15.07 -4.74
N GLY A 27 0.21 14.45 -5.13
CA GLY A 27 -0.20 13.15 -4.59
C GLY A 27 0.84 12.07 -4.86
N LEU A 28 1.34 12.00 -6.10
CA LEU A 28 2.39 11.08 -6.48
C LEU A 28 3.71 11.34 -5.74
N ALA A 29 4.10 12.62 -5.60
CA ALA A 29 5.29 12.98 -4.81
C ALA A 29 5.13 12.56 -3.34
N ALA A 30 3.97 12.82 -2.74
CA ALA A 30 3.68 12.44 -1.36
C ALA A 30 3.72 10.92 -1.16
N ILE A 31 3.16 10.16 -2.11
CA ILE A 31 3.17 8.69 -2.09
C ILE A 31 4.59 8.16 -2.23
N LEU A 32 5.38 8.67 -3.19
CA LEU A 32 6.75 8.23 -3.41
C LEU A 32 7.65 8.54 -2.23
N VAL A 33 7.59 9.77 -1.70
CA VAL A 33 8.38 10.19 -0.53
C VAL A 33 7.92 9.45 0.72
N GLY A 34 6.61 9.35 0.95
CA GLY A 34 6.03 8.66 2.11
C GLY A 34 6.39 7.17 2.14
N ASN A 35 6.21 6.46 1.02
CA ASN A 35 6.60 5.06 0.92
C ASN A 35 8.12 4.88 1.01
N GLY A 36 8.92 5.79 0.45
CA GLY A 36 10.37 5.75 0.56
C GLY A 36 10.86 5.91 2.00
N ILE A 37 10.35 6.94 2.71
CA ILE A 37 10.65 7.15 4.13
C ILE A 37 10.16 5.97 4.95
N GLY A 38 8.93 5.50 4.72
CA GLY A 38 8.35 4.36 5.43
C GLY A 38 9.13 3.07 5.23
N ALA A 39 9.59 2.79 4.00
CA ALA A 39 10.40 1.62 3.69
C ALA A 39 11.76 1.67 4.41
N VAL A 40 12.45 2.80 4.37
CA VAL A 40 13.74 2.97 5.07
C VAL A 40 13.54 2.90 6.58
N ALA A 41 12.55 3.60 7.13
CA ALA A 41 12.24 3.55 8.55
C ALA A 41 11.91 2.13 8.99
N GLY A 42 11.06 1.41 8.26
CA GLY A 42 10.76 0.00 8.55
C GLY A 42 12.01 -0.89 8.47
N LEU A 43 12.83 -0.75 7.43
CA LEU A 43 14.04 -1.56 7.27
C LEU A 43 15.05 -1.34 8.41
N VAL A 44 15.25 -0.08 8.82
CA VAL A 44 16.26 0.30 9.83
C VAL A 44 15.75 0.09 11.25
N TYR A 45 14.55 0.59 11.56
CA TYR A 45 13.99 0.60 12.91
C TYR A 45 13.33 -0.73 13.26
N TRP A 46 12.50 -1.27 12.37
CA TRP A 46 11.69 -2.47 12.66
C TRP A 46 12.44 -3.77 12.36
N TYR A 47 13.00 -3.91 11.14
CA TYR A 47 13.69 -5.13 10.71
C TYR A 47 15.20 -5.12 10.95
N GLY A 48 15.78 -3.99 11.36
CA GLY A 48 17.24 -3.84 11.47
C GLY A 48 17.89 -4.85 12.43
N GLY A 49 17.17 -5.29 13.47
CA GLY A 49 17.60 -6.39 14.33
C GLY A 49 17.61 -7.75 13.61
N GLN A 50 16.51 -8.08 12.93
CA GLN A 50 16.34 -9.35 12.21
C GLN A 50 17.32 -9.50 11.05
N LEU A 51 17.55 -8.43 10.29
CA LEU A 51 18.50 -8.41 9.18
C LEU A 51 19.93 -8.68 9.67
N ARG A 52 20.36 -8.03 10.76
CA ARG A 52 21.69 -8.25 11.36
C ARG A 52 21.86 -9.67 11.91
N ALA A 53 20.77 -10.30 12.37
CA ALA A 53 20.78 -11.65 12.88
C ALA A 53 20.68 -12.73 11.79
N SER A 54 20.47 -12.35 10.53
CA SER A 54 20.19 -13.27 9.43
C SER A 54 21.25 -13.19 8.32
N PRO A 55 21.57 -14.32 7.64
CA PRO A 55 22.39 -14.29 6.44
C PRO A 55 21.86 -13.30 5.39
N TRP A 56 22.77 -12.57 4.75
CA TRP A 56 22.42 -11.52 3.78
C TRP A 56 21.56 -12.04 2.60
N VAL A 57 21.71 -13.31 2.22
CA VAL A 57 20.92 -13.96 1.17
C VAL A 57 19.42 -14.05 1.51
N LEU A 58 19.07 -14.03 2.80
CA LEU A 58 17.69 -14.09 3.26
C LEU A 58 17.05 -12.71 3.36
N TRP A 59 17.82 -11.63 3.27
CA TRP A 59 17.33 -10.26 3.47
C TRP A 59 16.17 -9.87 2.55
N PRO A 60 16.08 -10.29 1.28
CA PRO A 60 14.92 -9.99 0.43
C PRO A 60 13.60 -10.63 0.91
N PHE A 61 13.67 -11.65 1.77
CA PHE A 61 12.51 -12.41 2.25
C PHE A 61 12.11 -12.06 3.70
N ILE A 62 12.86 -11.18 4.35
CA ILE A 62 12.65 -10.82 5.76
C ILE A 62 11.66 -9.65 5.91
N PRO A 63 11.81 -8.50 5.23
CA PRO A 63 10.91 -7.37 5.41
C PRO A 63 9.57 -7.61 4.73
N ASP A 64 8.50 -7.59 5.51
CA ASP A 64 7.12 -7.71 5.03
C ASP A 64 6.62 -6.40 4.41
N SER A 65 6.12 -5.44 5.21
CA SER A 65 5.58 -4.20 4.65
C SER A 65 6.63 -3.32 3.96
N PRO A 66 7.90 -3.21 4.42
CA PRO A 66 8.95 -2.48 3.70
C PRO A 66 9.32 -3.13 2.37
N GLY A 67 9.21 -4.46 2.28
CA GLY A 67 9.36 -5.18 1.02
C GLY A 67 8.22 -4.83 0.07
N SER A 68 6.98 -4.78 0.57
CA SER A 68 5.81 -4.44 -0.25
C SER A 68 5.81 -3.00 -0.78
N THR A 69 6.24 -2.02 0.03
CA THR A 69 6.38 -0.63 -0.40
C THR A 69 7.53 -0.45 -1.39
N PHE A 70 8.61 -1.21 -1.25
CA PHE A 70 9.68 -1.27 -2.25
C PHE A 70 9.18 -1.71 -3.63
N TRP A 71 8.27 -2.69 -3.71
CA TRP A 71 7.66 -3.12 -4.97
C TRP A 71 6.57 -2.17 -5.48
N VAL A 72 5.94 -1.38 -4.60
CA VAL A 72 4.92 -0.40 -4.97
C VAL A 72 5.51 0.85 -5.64
N ILE A 73 6.72 1.27 -5.28
CA ILE A 73 7.41 2.41 -5.90
C ILE A 73 7.59 2.23 -7.44
N PRO A 74 8.18 1.12 -7.95
CA PRO A 74 8.29 0.90 -9.39
C PRO A 74 6.93 0.63 -10.06
N ALA A 75 5.98 0.00 -9.37
CA ALA A 75 4.65 -0.23 -9.91
C ALA A 75 3.85 1.08 -10.10
N LEU A 76 3.93 2.00 -9.14
CA LEU A 76 3.36 3.36 -9.27
C LEU A 76 4.05 4.13 -10.39
N ALA A 77 5.38 4.05 -10.52
CA ALA A 77 6.09 4.68 -11.63
C ALA A 77 5.58 4.16 -12.99
N LEU A 78 5.33 2.86 -13.12
CA LEU A 78 4.78 2.27 -14.35
C LEU A 78 3.33 2.69 -14.65
N VAL A 79 2.48 2.80 -13.61
CA VAL A 79 1.10 3.30 -13.74
C VAL A 79 1.08 4.78 -14.14
N VAL A 80 1.93 5.60 -13.52
CA VAL A 80 2.04 7.04 -13.80
C VAL A 80 2.59 7.29 -15.20
N TRP A 81 3.57 6.50 -15.64
CA TRP A 81 4.20 6.65 -16.96
C TRP A 81 3.37 6.02 -18.08
N ARG A 82 2.15 5.52 -17.78
CA ARG A 82 1.25 4.86 -18.73
C ARG A 82 1.94 3.78 -19.59
N ALA A 83 2.92 3.08 -19.02
CA ALA A 83 3.64 2.02 -19.70
C ALA A 83 2.84 0.71 -19.56
N PRO A 84 2.03 0.29 -20.55
CA PRO A 84 1.01 -0.76 -20.36
C PRO A 84 1.56 -2.19 -20.33
N GLY A 85 2.88 -2.37 -20.18
CA GLY A 85 3.54 -3.66 -20.43
C GLY A 85 3.56 -4.66 -19.27
N TRP A 86 3.18 -4.27 -18.05
CA TRP A 86 3.48 -5.05 -16.83
C TRP A 86 2.27 -5.23 -15.88
N PRO A 87 1.12 -5.75 -16.35
CA PRO A 87 -0.10 -5.90 -15.53
C PRO A 87 0.08 -6.82 -14.31
N LEU A 88 0.98 -7.81 -14.40
CA LEU A 88 1.29 -8.69 -13.27
C LEU A 88 2.07 -7.96 -12.16
N LEU A 89 2.98 -7.05 -12.53
CA LEU A 89 3.75 -6.28 -11.57
C LEU A 89 2.85 -5.29 -10.82
N THR A 90 1.95 -4.60 -11.53
CA THR A 90 1.00 -3.69 -10.90
C THR A 90 0.00 -4.42 -10.01
N ALA A 91 -0.45 -5.61 -10.41
CA ALA A 91 -1.29 -6.47 -9.59
C ALA A 91 -0.57 -6.98 -8.33
N PHE A 92 0.67 -7.44 -8.46
CA PHE A 92 1.48 -7.90 -7.34
C PHE A 92 1.75 -6.79 -6.33
N ALA A 93 2.09 -5.59 -6.84
CA ALA A 93 2.31 -4.41 -6.02
C ALA A 93 1.04 -4.00 -5.26
N ALA A 94 -0.10 -3.89 -5.96
CA ALA A 94 -1.39 -3.58 -5.34
C ALA A 94 -1.79 -4.61 -4.27
N PHE A 95 -1.61 -5.90 -4.56
CA PHE A 95 -1.85 -6.97 -3.60
C PHE A 95 -0.97 -6.81 -2.35
N GLY A 96 0.32 -6.53 -2.52
CA GLY A 96 1.27 -6.33 -1.43
C GLY A 96 0.83 -5.22 -0.47
N VAL A 97 0.60 -4.01 -0.98
CA VAL A 97 0.19 -2.88 -0.12
C VAL A 97 -1.19 -3.06 0.52
N ILE A 98 -2.15 -3.67 -0.18
CA ILE A 98 -3.46 -3.96 0.40
C ILE A 98 -3.32 -4.98 1.54
N LYS A 99 -2.63 -6.10 1.29
CA LYS A 99 -2.48 -7.18 2.26
C LYS A 99 -1.79 -6.69 3.53
N TYR A 100 -0.60 -6.12 3.39
CA TYR A 100 0.19 -5.68 4.56
C TYR A 100 -0.42 -4.44 5.21
N GLY A 101 -1.03 -3.55 4.43
CA GLY A 101 -1.79 -2.42 4.93
C GLY A 101 -2.94 -2.86 5.85
N LEU A 102 -3.82 -3.74 5.34
CA LEU A 102 -4.94 -4.28 6.12
C LEU A 102 -4.48 -5.08 7.34
N TRP A 103 -3.44 -5.91 7.18
CA TRP A 103 -2.91 -6.69 8.29
C TRP A 103 -2.48 -5.80 9.46
N THR A 104 -1.70 -4.75 9.20
CA THR A 104 -1.21 -3.85 10.25
C THR A 104 -2.34 -3.08 10.93
N VAL A 105 -3.32 -2.60 10.14
CA VAL A 105 -4.48 -1.88 10.68
C VAL A 105 -5.31 -2.79 11.58
N VAL A 106 -5.58 -4.03 11.14
CA VAL A 106 -6.33 -5.00 11.94
C VAL A 106 -5.54 -5.39 13.19
N PHE A 107 -4.24 -5.61 13.07
CA PHE A 107 -3.38 -5.96 14.21
C PHE A 107 -3.43 -4.89 15.31
N TRP A 108 -3.22 -3.61 14.96
CA TRP A 108 -3.26 -2.53 15.95
C TRP A 108 -4.65 -2.28 16.51
N ALA A 109 -5.70 -2.41 15.69
CA ALA A 109 -7.07 -2.33 16.17
C ALA A 109 -7.39 -3.42 17.21
N LEU A 110 -6.93 -4.66 16.97
CA LEU A 110 -7.09 -5.77 17.91
C LEU A 110 -6.25 -5.57 19.18
N TYR A 111 -5.02 -5.06 19.06
CA TYR A 111 -4.18 -4.73 20.20
C TYR A 111 -4.86 -3.71 21.12
N TRP A 112 -5.43 -2.63 20.57
CA TRP A 112 -6.19 -1.65 21.37
C TRP A 112 -7.47 -2.25 21.95
N ALA A 113 -8.20 -3.06 21.19
CA ALA A 113 -9.39 -3.75 21.68
C ALA A 113 -9.10 -4.72 22.83
N ALA A 114 -7.89 -5.30 22.87
CA ALA A 114 -7.41 -6.16 23.94
C ALA A 114 -6.89 -5.38 25.18
N GLY A 115 -7.00 -4.05 25.20
CA GLY A 115 -6.56 -3.21 26.31
C GLY A 115 -5.12 -2.70 26.19
N GLY A 116 -4.47 -2.92 25.04
CA GLY A 116 -3.14 -2.37 24.75
C GLY A 116 -3.19 -0.83 24.63
N PRO A 117 -2.28 -0.09 25.30
CA PRO A 117 -2.27 1.37 25.23
C PRO A 117 -1.85 1.88 23.85
N PRO A 118 -2.46 2.95 23.32
CA PRO A 118 -2.00 3.58 22.09
C PRO A 118 -0.65 4.26 22.30
N HIS A 119 0.29 3.96 21.41
CA HIS A 119 1.60 4.61 21.32
C HIS A 119 1.75 5.31 19.97
N LEU A 120 2.69 6.26 19.88
CA LEU A 120 2.96 6.99 18.65
C LEU A 120 3.25 6.05 17.48
N GLU A 121 4.00 4.98 17.72
CA GLU A 121 4.28 3.92 16.76
C GLU A 121 3.01 3.23 16.27
N SER A 122 2.13 2.80 17.18
CA SER A 122 0.87 2.13 16.82
C SER A 122 -0.03 3.02 15.96
N LEU A 123 -0.08 4.32 16.26
CA LEU A 123 -0.84 5.30 15.50
C LEU A 123 -0.20 5.54 14.14
N ALA A 124 1.10 5.83 14.11
CA ALA A 124 1.84 6.08 12.87
C ALA A 124 1.80 4.88 11.93
N MET A 125 1.97 3.66 12.44
CA MET A 125 1.84 2.43 11.68
C MET A 125 0.42 2.29 11.13
N THR A 126 -0.61 2.49 11.95
CA THR A 126 -2.01 2.40 11.47
C THR A 126 -2.30 3.40 10.36
N PHE A 127 -1.92 4.67 10.50
CA PHE A 127 -2.20 5.70 9.49
C PHE A 127 -1.44 5.48 8.19
N THR A 128 -0.14 5.15 8.26
CA THR A 128 0.68 4.89 7.07
C THR A 128 0.21 3.64 6.32
N HIS A 129 -0.24 2.61 7.05
CA HIS A 129 -0.75 1.39 6.44
C HIS A 129 -2.17 1.55 5.88
N LEU A 130 -3.01 2.43 6.45
CA LEU A 130 -4.26 2.84 5.80
C LEU A 130 -3.99 3.53 4.45
N ALA A 131 -2.97 4.38 4.36
CA ALA A 131 -2.57 4.99 3.10
C ALA A 131 -2.15 3.94 2.06
N MET A 132 -1.36 2.93 2.46
CA MET A 132 -1.00 1.80 1.61
C MET A 132 -2.24 1.06 1.05
N VAL A 133 -3.28 0.85 1.87
CA VAL A 133 -4.53 0.23 1.38
C VAL A 133 -5.20 1.10 0.31
N VAL A 134 -5.29 2.41 0.53
CA VAL A 134 -5.87 3.36 -0.42
C VAL A 134 -5.07 3.37 -1.74
N GLU A 135 -3.74 3.40 -1.65
CA GLU A 135 -2.84 3.31 -2.81
C GLU A 135 -3.11 2.05 -3.63
N GLY A 136 -3.16 0.89 -2.98
CA GLY A 136 -3.41 -0.38 -3.66
C GLY A 136 -4.79 -0.46 -4.32
N VAL A 137 -5.83 0.11 -3.69
CA VAL A 137 -7.18 0.19 -4.29
C VAL A 137 -7.18 1.08 -5.53
N VAL A 138 -6.43 2.18 -5.53
CA VAL A 138 -6.27 3.02 -6.73
C VAL A 138 -5.50 2.27 -7.81
N VAL A 139 -4.37 1.64 -7.47
CA VAL A 139 -3.52 0.92 -8.44
C VAL A 139 -4.27 -0.26 -9.08
N VAL A 140 -5.01 -1.05 -8.31
CA VAL A 140 -5.78 -2.18 -8.87
C VAL A 140 -6.90 -1.70 -9.78
N GLY A 141 -7.59 -0.61 -9.43
CA GLY A 141 -8.65 -0.03 -10.25
C GLY A 141 -8.15 0.65 -11.53
N LEU A 142 -6.86 1.01 -11.60
CA LEU A 142 -6.18 1.48 -12.81
C LEU A 142 -5.57 0.36 -13.66
N THR A 143 -5.35 -0.83 -13.07
CA THR A 143 -4.74 -1.97 -13.75
C THR A 143 -5.76 -2.63 -14.68
N ARG A 144 -5.42 -2.76 -15.97
CA ARG A 144 -6.15 -3.63 -16.89
C ARG A 144 -5.48 -5.01 -16.86
N LEU A 145 -6.10 -5.95 -16.15
CA LEU A 145 -5.70 -7.36 -16.16
C LEU A 145 -6.17 -8.02 -17.48
N THR A 146 -5.55 -7.63 -18.59
CA THR A 146 -5.71 -8.33 -19.86
C THR A 146 -4.49 -9.21 -20.06
N LEU A 147 -4.66 -10.53 -19.93
CA LEU A 147 -3.63 -11.45 -20.39
C LEU A 147 -3.53 -11.32 -21.92
N PRO A 148 -2.33 -11.35 -22.51
CA PRO A 148 -2.20 -11.55 -23.95
C PRO A 148 -2.86 -12.89 -24.26
N VAL A 149 -3.98 -12.87 -24.97
CA VAL A 149 -4.53 -14.09 -25.56
C VAL A 149 -3.59 -14.42 -26.72
N ALA A 150 -2.80 -15.48 -26.55
CA ALA A 150 -1.93 -16.04 -27.58
C ALA A 150 -2.75 -16.74 -28.67
#